data_AF-A0A0D2F510-F1
#
_entry.id   AF-A0A0D2F510-F1
#
_cell.length_a   1.000
_cell.length_b   1.000
_cell.length_c   1.000
_cell.angle_alpha   90.00
_cell.angle_beta   90.00
_cell.angle_gamma   90.00
#
_symmetry.space_group_name_H-M   'P 1'
#
loop_
_entity.id
_entity.type
_entity.pdbx_description
1 polymer ?
#
loop_
_entity_poly.entity_id
_entity_poly.type
_entity_poly.pdbx_seq_one_letter_code
_entity_poly.pdbx_strand_id
1 'polypeptide(L)'
;MGSISIPALSSVDHPLSYPKPLERQRKYFNLDQKEKGHDGTIKENWGSEREYSPLVVQNSPQDKILYIYERQHIVDLCNTYAYTLDSTMMDLKVAEDWANLFTEDCVVTYPFGTHHGREGLAKFGMIAESRFKRMLHIAANFTVFFESDDVAHARYTCFATHGRSEHDLSEHFMEGGYYYSTFRRVHGDSGDIWKFTNLTLEMIWTLGDSIGLNDPRDK
;
A
#
# COMPACT_ATOMS: atom_id res chain seq x y z
N MET A 1 -30.54 14.11 10.46
CA MET A 1 -29.17 14.34 9.95
C MET A 1 -29.05 13.53 8.66
N GLY A 2 -28.81 14.17 7.52
CA GLY A 2 -28.61 13.43 6.27
C GLY A 2 -27.32 12.63 6.37
N SER A 3 -27.36 11.32 6.15
CA SER A 3 -26.15 10.50 6.13
C SER A 3 -25.29 10.96 4.96
N ILE A 4 -24.11 11.52 5.23
CA ILE A 4 -23.10 11.73 4.20
C ILE A 4 -22.73 10.33 3.70
N SER A 5 -23.01 10.05 2.43
CA SER A 5 -22.57 8.80 1.81
C SER A 5 -21.05 8.83 1.71
N ILE A 6 -20.39 7.98 2.49
CA ILE A 6 -18.96 7.72 2.32
C ILE A 6 -18.85 6.80 1.09
N PRO A 7 -18.16 7.20 0.02
CA PRO A 7 -17.98 6.35 -1.14
C PRO A 7 -17.21 5.08 -0.75
N ALA A 8 -17.58 3.94 -1.34
CA ALA A 8 -16.96 2.64 -1.03
C ALA A 8 -15.48 2.53 -1.44
N LEU A 9 -15.01 3.45 -2.29
CA LEU A 9 -13.62 3.61 -2.71
C LEU A 9 -13.36 5.11 -2.85
N SER A 10 -12.43 5.68 -2.10
CA SER A 10 -12.10 7.10 -2.18
C SER A 10 -11.10 7.42 -3.30
N SER A 11 -11.04 8.71 -3.62
CA SER A 11 -10.13 9.30 -4.59
C SER A 11 -8.84 9.80 -3.91
N VAL A 12 -8.12 8.92 -3.20
CA VAL A 12 -6.74 9.26 -2.85
C VAL A 12 -5.96 9.53 -4.13
N ASP A 13 -5.09 10.54 -4.15
CA ASP A 13 -4.28 10.85 -5.33
C ASP A 13 -3.12 9.85 -5.46
N HIS A 14 -3.47 8.66 -5.94
CA HIS A 14 -2.55 7.54 -6.12
C HIS A 14 -2.75 6.91 -7.51
N PRO A 15 -1.71 6.36 -8.17
CA PRO A 15 -1.87 5.70 -9.46
C PRO A 15 -2.80 4.48 -9.44
N LEU A 16 -2.99 3.88 -8.27
CA LEU A 16 -3.85 2.72 -8.06
C LEU A 16 -5.21 3.03 -7.42
N SER A 17 -5.58 4.31 -7.29
CA SER A 17 -6.94 4.68 -6.90
C SER A 17 -7.91 4.60 -8.07
N TYR A 18 -9.18 4.34 -7.77
CA TYR A 18 -10.23 4.29 -8.78
C TYR A 18 -10.31 5.63 -9.55
N PRO A 19 -10.52 5.62 -10.89
CA PRO A 19 -10.78 4.45 -11.74
C PRO A 19 -9.54 3.84 -12.41
N LYS A 20 -8.34 4.40 -12.19
CA LYS A 20 -7.13 4.15 -13.01
C LYS A 20 -6.78 2.66 -13.18
N PRO A 21 -6.82 1.78 -12.13
CA PRO A 21 -6.55 0.36 -12.31
C PRO A 21 -7.52 -0.35 -13.26
N LEU A 22 -8.82 -0.02 -13.20
CA LEU A 22 -9.83 -0.66 -14.02
C LEU A 22 -9.66 -0.29 -15.50
N GLU A 23 -9.32 0.96 -15.79
CA GLU A 23 -9.01 1.40 -17.14
C GLU A 23 -7.82 0.63 -17.73
N ARG A 24 -6.76 0.42 -16.93
CA ARG A 24 -5.60 -0.39 -17.34
C ARG A 24 -5.98 -1.85 -17.57
N GLN A 25 -6.77 -2.42 -16.67
CA GLN A 25 -7.25 -3.80 -16.79
C GLN A 25 -8.09 -3.99 -18.06
N ARG A 26 -9.01 -3.07 -18.36
CA ARG A 26 -9.82 -3.11 -19.58
C ARG A 26 -8.98 -3.09 -20.85
N LYS A 27 -7.96 -2.22 -20.90
CA LYS A 27 -6.99 -2.18 -21.99
C LYS A 27 -6.23 -3.50 -22.11
N TYR A 28 -5.70 -4.03 -21.00
CA TYR A 28 -4.92 -5.27 -20.99
C TYR A 28 -5.72 -6.49 -21.48
N PHE A 29 -6.97 -6.60 -21.05
CA PHE A 29 -7.86 -7.70 -21.46
C PHE A 29 -8.64 -7.42 -22.75
N ASN A 30 -8.33 -6.33 -23.48
CA ASN A 30 -9.05 -5.88 -24.69
C ASN A 30 -10.59 -5.82 -24.51
N LEU A 31 -11.06 -5.50 -23.30
CA LEU A 31 -12.49 -5.55 -22.98
C LEU A 31 -13.30 -4.44 -23.65
N ASP A 32 -12.63 -3.34 -24.04
CA ASP A 32 -13.25 -2.20 -24.72
C ASP A 32 -13.46 -2.45 -26.24
N GLN A 33 -12.92 -3.54 -26.80
CA GLN A 33 -13.01 -3.82 -28.25
C GLN A 33 -14.30 -4.53 -28.67
N LYS A 34 -15.14 -4.99 -27.74
CA LYS A 34 -16.40 -5.69 -28.07
C LYS A 34 -17.55 -4.76 -28.49
N GLU A 35 -17.42 -3.44 -28.37
CA GLU A 35 -18.47 -2.49 -28.78
C GLU A 35 -18.23 -1.80 -30.13
N LYS A 36 -17.08 -2.02 -30.78
CA LYS A 36 -16.85 -1.48 -32.13
C LYS A 36 -17.10 -2.56 -33.18
N GLY A 37 -18.25 -2.44 -33.84
CA GLY A 37 -18.54 -3.17 -35.06
C GLY A 37 -17.41 -3.02 -36.08
N HIS A 38 -17.25 -4.07 -36.89
CA HIS A 38 -16.36 -4.14 -38.05
C HIS A 38 -16.40 -2.84 -38.87
N ASP A 39 -15.38 -1.98 -38.72
CA ASP A 39 -14.85 -1.15 -39.79
C ASP A 39 -13.48 -0.57 -39.38
N GLY A 40 -12.58 -0.46 -40.35
CA GLY A 40 -11.50 0.50 -40.31
C GLY A 40 -10.22 0.06 -39.62
N THR A 41 -9.24 -0.30 -40.45
CA THR A 41 -7.82 -0.43 -40.13
C THR A 41 -7.31 0.80 -39.37
N ILE A 42 -6.98 0.66 -38.08
CA ILE A 42 -6.16 1.64 -37.36
C ILE A 42 -4.75 1.06 -37.28
N LYS A 43 -3.88 1.51 -38.19
CA LYS A 43 -2.42 1.42 -37.98
C LYS A 43 -2.06 2.48 -36.95
N GLU A 44 -2.02 2.10 -35.67
CA GLU A 44 -1.37 2.93 -34.67
C GLU A 44 0.14 2.91 -34.94
N ASN A 45 0.63 4.06 -35.37
CA ASN A 45 2.03 4.33 -35.62
C ASN A 45 2.71 4.45 -34.24
N TRP A 46 3.22 3.34 -33.69
CA TRP A 46 4.09 3.32 -32.52
C TRP A 46 5.45 3.94 -32.91
N GLY A 47 5.47 5.26 -33.02
CA GLY A 47 6.66 6.04 -33.27
C GLY A 47 7.64 5.93 -32.10
N SER A 48 8.89 5.58 -32.44
CA SER A 48 10.07 5.41 -31.58
C SER A 48 9.97 4.33 -30.50
N GLU A 49 10.81 3.31 -30.64
CA GLU A 49 11.23 2.39 -29.57
C GLU A 49 11.81 3.21 -28.42
N ARG A 50 10.96 3.69 -27.49
CA ARG A 50 11.44 3.92 -26.13
C ARG A 50 11.73 2.54 -25.58
N GLU A 51 12.99 2.28 -25.24
CA GLU A 51 13.37 1.15 -24.40
C GLU A 51 12.61 1.30 -23.08
N TYR A 52 11.48 0.62 -22.97
CA TYR A 52 10.73 0.54 -21.73
C TYR A 52 11.41 -0.49 -20.83
N SER A 53 11.55 -0.14 -19.56
CA SER A 53 12.03 -1.06 -18.53
C SER A 53 11.26 -2.40 -18.61
N PRO A 54 11.95 -3.54 -18.43
CA PRO A 54 11.31 -4.86 -18.30
C PRO A 54 10.26 -4.94 -17.19
N LEU A 55 10.33 -4.07 -16.17
CA LEU A 55 9.33 -3.99 -15.10
C LEU A 55 8.05 -3.27 -15.53
N VAL A 56 8.15 -2.38 -16.53
CA VAL A 56 7.01 -1.63 -17.06
C VAL A 56 6.35 -2.39 -18.22
N VAL A 57 7.15 -2.95 -19.14
CA VAL A 57 6.67 -3.72 -20.30
C VAL A 57 7.46 -5.02 -20.43
N GLN A 58 6.77 -6.15 -20.27
CA GLN A 58 7.40 -7.47 -20.35
C GLN A 58 7.28 -8.06 -21.76
N ASN A 59 8.37 -8.02 -22.54
CA ASN A 59 8.39 -8.50 -23.93
C ASN A 59 8.97 -9.92 -24.06
N SER A 60 9.81 -10.34 -23.11
CA SER A 60 10.48 -11.64 -23.10
C SER A 60 10.10 -12.51 -21.88
N PRO A 61 10.36 -13.84 -21.90
CA PRO A 61 10.27 -14.67 -20.71
C PRO A 61 11.15 -14.17 -19.55
N GLN A 62 12.34 -13.64 -19.86
CA GLN A 62 13.27 -13.10 -18.88
C GLN A 62 12.68 -11.86 -18.19
N ASP A 63 12.04 -10.97 -18.95
CA ASP A 63 11.35 -9.78 -18.41
C ASP A 63 10.22 -10.20 -17.47
N LYS A 64 9.46 -11.23 -17.83
CA LYS A 64 8.37 -11.76 -17.00
C LYS A 64 8.88 -12.36 -15.69
N ILE A 65 10.02 -13.06 -15.74
CA ILE A 65 10.67 -13.60 -14.53
C ILE A 65 11.14 -12.46 -13.64
N LEU A 66 11.83 -11.46 -14.20
CA LEU A 66 12.29 -10.28 -13.47
C LEU A 66 11.11 -9.53 -12.85
N TYR A 67 10.03 -9.30 -13.60
CA TYR A 67 8.81 -8.68 -13.10
C TYR A 67 8.20 -9.46 -11.92
N ILE A 68 8.08 -10.79 -12.02
CA ILE A 68 7.53 -11.62 -10.92
C ILE A 68 8.43 -11.55 -9.69
N TYR A 69 9.75 -11.60 -9.88
CA TYR A 69 10.74 -11.50 -8.81
C TYR A 69 10.64 -10.16 -8.08
N GLU A 70 10.67 -9.04 -8.81
CA GLU A 70 10.57 -7.69 -8.23
C GLU A 70 9.19 -7.43 -7.62
N ARG A 71 8.12 -7.92 -8.25
CA ARG A 71 6.77 -7.88 -7.68
C ARG A 71 6.73 -8.60 -6.33
N GLN A 72 7.40 -9.74 -6.20
CA GLN A 72 7.43 -10.48 -4.95
C GLN A 72 8.16 -9.69 -3.86
N HIS A 73 9.26 -9.00 -4.18
CA HIS A 73 9.94 -8.11 -3.22
C HIS A 73 9.02 -7.02 -2.66
N ILE A 74 8.17 -6.41 -3.49
CA ILE A 74 7.17 -5.43 -3.04
C ILE A 74 6.13 -6.06 -2.10
N VAL A 75 5.64 -7.25 -2.44
CA VAL A 75 4.67 -7.99 -1.60
C VAL A 75 5.30 -8.39 -0.27
N ASP A 76 6.52 -8.89 -0.30
CA ASP A 76 7.27 -9.28 0.90
C ASP A 76 7.53 -8.07 1.79
N LEU A 77 7.92 -6.93 1.24
CA LEU A 77 8.05 -5.68 2.00
C LEU A 77 6.75 -5.26 2.70
N CYS A 78 5.60 -5.41 2.04
CA CYS A 78 4.29 -5.14 2.66
C CYS A 78 3.95 -6.13 3.77
N ASN A 79 4.32 -7.41 3.61
CA ASN A 79 4.15 -8.41 4.66
C ASN A 79 5.10 -8.15 5.84
N THR A 80 6.35 -7.77 5.57
CA THR A 80 7.33 -7.38 6.59
C THR A 80 6.84 -6.16 7.37
N TYR A 81 6.21 -5.18 6.71
CA TYR A 81 5.56 -4.06 7.40
C TYR A 81 4.52 -4.54 8.43
N ALA A 82 3.59 -5.41 8.02
CA ALA A 82 2.55 -5.92 8.94
C ALA A 82 3.16 -6.74 10.09
N TYR A 83 4.10 -7.63 9.76
CA TYR A 83 4.79 -8.47 10.74
C TYR A 83 5.59 -7.66 11.76
N THR A 84 6.39 -6.68 11.32
CA THR A 84 7.20 -5.85 12.21
C THR A 84 6.32 -4.97 13.09
N LEU A 85 5.21 -4.45 12.56
CA LEU A 85 4.22 -3.71 13.33
C LEU A 85 3.60 -4.57 14.43
N ASP A 86 3.09 -5.76 14.10
CA ASP A 86 2.53 -6.70 15.10
C ASP A 86 3.56 -7.10 16.15
N SER A 87 4.82 -7.27 15.74
CA SER A 87 5.93 -7.63 16.63
C SER A 87 6.26 -6.56 17.67
N THR A 88 5.85 -5.30 17.47
CA THR A 88 6.01 -4.24 18.48
C THR A 88 5.24 -4.52 19.77
N MET A 89 4.23 -5.37 19.73
CA MET A 89 3.50 -5.83 20.93
C MET A 89 4.33 -6.79 21.78
N MET A 90 5.39 -7.37 21.23
CA MET A 90 6.32 -8.25 21.95
C MET A 90 7.56 -7.50 22.41
N ASP A 91 8.11 -6.62 21.56
CA ASP A 91 9.24 -5.75 21.89
C ASP A 91 9.09 -4.41 21.17
N LEU A 92 8.89 -3.34 21.94
CA LEU A 92 8.70 -2.00 21.40
C LEU A 92 9.94 -1.47 20.66
N LYS A 93 11.13 -2.05 20.88
CA LYS A 93 12.35 -1.68 20.14
C LYS A 93 12.26 -2.01 18.65
N VAL A 94 11.42 -2.99 18.27
CA VAL A 94 11.15 -3.34 16.86
C VAL A 94 10.48 -2.18 16.10
N ALA A 95 9.94 -1.19 16.80
CA ALA A 95 9.35 0.00 16.16
C ALA A 95 10.37 0.76 15.28
N GLU A 96 11.66 0.75 15.62
CA GLU A 96 12.69 1.33 14.76
C GLU A 96 12.96 0.48 13.51
N ASP A 97 12.90 -0.85 13.61
CA ASP A 97 12.98 -1.74 12.44
C ASP A 97 11.80 -1.55 11.49
N TRP A 98 10.60 -1.34 12.04
CA TRP A 98 9.42 -0.96 11.28
C TRP A 98 9.62 0.39 10.55
N ALA A 99 10.11 1.42 11.24
CA ALA A 99 10.41 2.70 10.62
C ALA A 99 11.54 2.59 9.56
N ASN A 100 12.48 1.65 9.73
CA ASN A 100 13.57 1.40 8.77
C ASN A 100 13.12 0.89 7.40
N LEU A 101 11.88 0.39 7.27
CA LEU A 101 11.26 0.01 6.01
C LEU A 101 10.96 1.20 5.09
N PHE A 102 11.00 2.41 5.63
CA PHE A 102 10.71 3.65 4.92
C PHE A 102 11.99 4.35 4.43
N THR A 103 11.86 5.15 3.37
CA THR A 103 12.90 6.08 2.95
C THR A 103 12.99 7.26 3.91
N GLU A 104 14.14 7.94 3.96
CA GLU A 104 14.35 9.08 4.88
C GLU A 104 13.33 10.20 4.71
N ASP A 105 12.85 10.39 3.48
CA ASP A 105 11.92 11.42 3.02
C ASP A 105 10.47 10.93 2.91
N CYS A 106 10.13 9.79 3.54
CA CYS A 106 8.81 9.19 3.37
C CYS A 106 7.66 10.07 3.87
N VAL A 107 6.45 9.82 3.36
CA VAL A 107 5.22 10.43 3.88
C VAL A 107 4.22 9.33 4.25
N VAL A 108 3.76 9.34 5.50
CA VAL A 108 2.86 8.29 6.02
C VAL A 108 1.59 8.95 6.53
N THR A 109 0.44 8.51 6.03
CA THR A 109 -0.89 9.06 6.37
C THR A 109 -1.81 7.96 6.89
N TYR A 110 -2.28 8.15 8.11
CA TYR A 110 -3.33 7.35 8.76
C TYR A 110 -4.55 8.24 9.06
N PRO A 111 -5.71 7.67 9.43
CA PRO A 111 -6.88 8.45 9.82
C PRO A 111 -6.60 9.47 10.93
N PHE A 112 -5.66 9.17 11.84
CA PHE A 112 -5.31 10.05 12.95
C PHE A 112 -4.25 11.11 12.65
N GLY A 113 -3.66 11.11 11.44
CA GLY A 113 -2.71 12.14 11.04
C GLY A 113 -1.70 11.72 9.97
N THR A 114 -0.89 12.69 9.55
CA THR A 114 0.20 12.51 8.59
C THR A 114 1.55 12.82 9.24
N HIS A 115 2.55 12.00 8.94
CA HIS A 115 3.95 12.17 9.36
C HIS A 115 4.87 12.29 8.14
N HIS A 116 5.88 13.15 8.26
CA HIS A 116 6.86 13.42 7.22
C HIS A 116 8.26 13.04 7.69
N GLY A 117 8.96 12.29 6.84
CA GLY A 117 10.29 11.77 7.09
C GLY A 117 10.31 10.54 7.99
N ARG A 118 11.42 9.79 7.92
CA ARG A 118 11.63 8.60 8.75
C ARG A 118 11.95 8.96 10.20
N GLU A 119 12.63 10.08 10.42
CA GLU A 119 12.94 10.57 11.76
C GLU A 119 11.65 10.75 12.57
N GLY A 120 11.59 10.11 13.75
CA GLY A 120 10.42 10.16 14.63
C GLY A 120 9.20 9.33 14.17
N LEU A 121 9.27 8.64 13.03
CA LEU A 121 8.16 7.85 12.48
C LEU A 121 7.75 6.71 13.42
N ALA A 122 8.72 5.99 14.00
CA ALA A 122 8.47 4.93 14.98
C ALA A 122 7.63 5.45 16.16
N LYS A 123 8.02 6.60 16.73
CA LYS A 123 7.27 7.25 17.79
C LYS A 123 5.87 7.66 17.34
N PHE A 124 5.74 8.25 16.15
CA PHE A 124 4.45 8.68 15.62
C PHE A 124 3.43 7.53 15.54
N GLY A 125 3.83 6.38 14.97
CA GLY A 125 3.01 5.17 14.89
C GLY A 125 2.70 4.59 16.27
N MET A 126 3.71 4.43 17.13
CA MET A 126 3.54 3.81 18.44
C MET A 126 2.66 4.61 19.41
N ILE A 127 2.49 5.92 19.23
CA ILE A 127 1.52 6.71 20.02
C ILE A 127 0.08 6.18 19.84
N ALA A 128 -0.23 5.62 18.68
CA ALA A 128 -1.53 5.05 18.37
C ALA A 128 -1.58 3.58 18.83
N GLU A 129 -0.61 2.78 18.39
CA GLU A 129 -0.63 1.33 18.54
C GLU A 129 -0.39 0.83 19.98
N SER A 130 0.45 1.51 20.75
CA SER A 130 0.80 1.08 22.12
C SER A 130 -0.36 1.16 23.12
N ARG A 131 -1.51 1.69 22.70
CA ARG A 131 -2.75 1.69 23.49
C ARG A 131 -3.40 0.31 23.56
N PHE A 132 -3.09 -0.55 22.58
CA PHE A 132 -3.60 -1.90 22.50
C PHE A 132 -2.63 -2.90 23.15
N LYS A 133 -3.16 -4.09 23.45
CA LYS A 133 -2.44 -5.19 24.11
C LYS A 133 -2.03 -6.28 23.14
N ARG A 134 -2.69 -6.35 21.99
CA ARG A 134 -2.44 -7.31 20.90
C ARG A 134 -2.80 -6.65 19.60
N MET A 135 -2.10 -7.04 18.55
CA MET A 135 -2.38 -6.60 17.19
C MET A 135 -2.27 -7.79 16.25
N LEU A 136 -3.07 -7.74 15.19
CA LEU A 136 -2.98 -8.64 14.04
C LEU A 136 -3.28 -7.82 12.79
N HIS A 137 -2.30 -7.69 11.91
CA HIS A 137 -2.44 -7.01 10.64
C HIS A 137 -2.38 -8.00 9.48
N ILE A 138 -3.47 -8.06 8.70
CA ILE A 138 -3.55 -8.86 7.47
C ILE A 138 -3.45 -7.93 6.27
N ALA A 139 -2.44 -8.17 5.44
CA ALA A 139 -2.27 -7.57 4.13
C ALA A 139 -2.63 -8.60 3.04
N ALA A 140 -3.52 -8.24 2.11
CA ALA A 140 -3.96 -9.15 1.06
C ALA A 140 -4.35 -8.41 -0.23
N ASN A 141 -4.74 -9.19 -1.27
CA ASN A 141 -5.26 -8.68 -2.55
C ASN A 141 -4.33 -7.65 -3.22
N PHE A 142 -3.03 -7.92 -3.20
CA PHE A 142 -1.98 -7.04 -3.71
C PHE A 142 -2.11 -6.78 -5.22
N THR A 143 -2.34 -5.53 -5.56
CA THR A 143 -2.14 -4.98 -6.90
C THR A 143 -0.84 -4.20 -6.90
N VAL A 144 0.13 -4.60 -7.71
CA VAL A 144 1.45 -3.96 -7.82
C VAL A 144 1.62 -3.43 -9.24
N PHE A 145 2.19 -2.24 -9.37
CA PHE A 145 2.47 -1.57 -10.62
C PHE A 145 3.85 -0.91 -10.54
N PHE A 146 4.70 -1.14 -11.53
CA PHE A 146 5.98 -0.45 -11.67
C PHE A 146 5.82 0.74 -12.62
N GLU A 147 6.20 1.92 -12.15
CA GLU A 147 6.30 3.12 -12.99
C GLU A 147 7.65 3.17 -13.71
N SER A 148 8.71 2.68 -13.06
CA SER A 148 10.06 2.56 -13.59
C SER A 148 10.81 1.41 -12.90
N ASP A 149 12.11 1.28 -13.15
CA ASP A 149 12.98 0.32 -12.44
C ASP A 149 13.12 0.62 -10.94
N ASP A 150 12.94 1.89 -10.57
CA ASP A 150 13.21 2.42 -9.24
C ASP A 150 11.96 2.93 -8.52
N VAL A 151 10.80 2.93 -9.19
CA VAL A 151 9.53 3.39 -8.63
C VAL A 151 8.44 2.36 -8.86
N ALA A 152 7.82 1.94 -7.75
CA ALA A 152 6.68 1.03 -7.76
C ALA A 152 5.54 1.56 -6.91
N HIS A 153 4.34 1.04 -7.16
CA HIS A 153 3.12 1.36 -6.43
C HIS A 153 2.40 0.08 -6.08
N ALA A 154 1.78 0.05 -4.90
CA ALA A 154 0.90 -1.04 -4.50
C ALA A 154 -0.40 -0.52 -3.90
N ARG A 155 -1.46 -1.27 -4.14
CA ARG A 155 -2.71 -1.20 -3.39
C ARG A 155 -2.99 -2.58 -2.82
N TYR A 156 -3.30 -2.64 -1.53
CA TYR A 156 -3.57 -3.88 -0.84
C TYR A 156 -4.60 -3.66 0.27
N THR A 157 -5.39 -4.69 0.57
CA THR A 157 -6.36 -4.62 1.66
C THR A 157 -5.64 -4.65 3.00
N CYS A 158 -6.10 -3.82 3.92
CA CYS A 158 -5.79 -3.91 5.33
C CYS A 158 -6.99 -4.51 6.05
N PHE A 159 -6.76 -5.55 6.85
CA PHE A 159 -7.66 -5.95 7.92
C PHE A 159 -6.85 -6.01 9.20
N ALA A 160 -7.15 -5.14 10.14
CA ALA A 160 -6.44 -5.07 11.41
C ALA A 160 -7.39 -5.37 12.57
N THR A 161 -6.89 -6.13 13.55
CA THR A 161 -7.58 -6.41 14.81
C THR A 161 -6.68 -6.03 15.97
N HIS A 162 -7.19 -5.16 16.84
CA HIS A 162 -6.47 -4.62 17.97
C HIS A 162 -7.16 -5.04 19.27
N GLY A 163 -6.52 -5.90 20.04
CA GLY A 163 -7.05 -6.39 21.32
C GLY A 163 -6.80 -5.37 22.44
N ARG A 164 -7.82 -5.07 23.23
CA ARG A 164 -7.74 -4.06 24.31
C ARG A 164 -7.42 -4.65 25.67
N SER A 165 -7.78 -5.91 25.90
CA SER A 165 -7.60 -6.60 27.18
C SER A 165 -6.53 -7.67 27.06
N GLU A 166 -5.68 -7.81 28.09
CA GLU A 166 -4.73 -8.92 28.21
C GLU A 166 -5.44 -10.24 28.57
N HIS A 167 -6.69 -10.19 29.03
CA HIS A 167 -7.38 -11.35 29.60
C HIS A 167 -8.70 -11.71 28.91
N ASP A 168 -9.25 -10.80 28.10
CA ASP A 168 -10.50 -11.02 27.35
C ASP A 168 -10.26 -10.79 25.85
N LEU A 169 -10.38 -11.87 25.05
CA LEU A 169 -10.19 -11.81 23.59
C LEU A 169 -11.40 -11.22 22.85
N SER A 170 -12.55 -11.10 23.51
CA SER A 170 -13.74 -10.48 22.92
C SER A 170 -13.65 -8.95 22.90
N GLU A 171 -12.78 -8.35 23.72
CA GLU A 171 -12.53 -6.91 23.73
C GLU A 171 -11.53 -6.53 22.64
N HIS A 172 -12.03 -6.28 21.44
CA HIS A 172 -11.20 -5.86 20.31
C HIS A 172 -11.84 -4.75 19.48
N PHE A 173 -10.96 -3.99 18.82
CA PHE A 173 -11.29 -3.07 17.76
C PHE A 173 -10.86 -3.68 16.43
N MET A 174 -11.73 -3.68 15.43
CA MET A 174 -11.44 -4.14 14.08
C MET A 174 -11.58 -3.00 13.10
N GLU A 175 -10.74 -3.03 12.08
CA GLU A 175 -10.78 -2.06 11.01
C GLU A 175 -10.43 -2.70 9.67
N GLY A 176 -11.15 -2.32 8.62
CA GLY A 176 -10.92 -2.77 7.27
C GLY A 176 -10.80 -1.60 6.31
N GLY A 177 -9.80 -1.69 5.43
CA GLY A 177 -9.43 -0.59 4.56
C GLY A 177 -8.51 -0.99 3.41
N TYR A 178 -7.91 0.01 2.79
CA TYR A 178 -6.91 -0.14 1.76
C TYR A 178 -5.67 0.68 2.08
N TYR A 179 -4.52 0.05 1.97
CA TYR A 179 -3.27 0.76 1.85
C TYR A 179 -3.02 1.15 0.40
N TYR A 180 -2.55 2.38 0.21
CA TYR A 180 -2.01 2.89 -1.03
C TYR A 180 -0.56 3.29 -0.76
N SER A 181 0.36 2.58 -1.39
CA SER A 181 1.78 2.71 -1.09
C SER A 181 2.59 2.97 -2.35
N THR A 182 3.56 3.86 -2.24
CA THR A 182 4.59 4.10 -3.26
C THR A 182 5.94 3.69 -2.69
N PHE A 183 6.76 3.08 -3.53
CA PHE A 183 8.05 2.51 -3.17
C PHE A 183 9.13 3.09 -4.04
N ARG A 184 10.32 3.20 -3.46
CA ARG A 184 11.53 3.58 -4.16
C ARG A 184 12.63 2.54 -3.93
N ARG A 185 13.34 2.21 -5.00
CA ARG A 185 14.57 1.42 -4.91
C ARG A 185 15.68 2.29 -4.33
N VAL A 186 16.32 1.80 -3.29
CA VAL A 186 17.48 2.40 -2.64
C VAL A 186 18.67 1.54 -2.98
N HIS A 187 19.62 2.12 -3.72
CA HIS A 187 20.86 1.47 -4.09
C HIS A 187 21.88 1.56 -2.95
N GLY A 188 22.61 0.48 -2.73
CA GLY A 188 23.66 0.45 -1.71
C GLY A 188 24.70 -0.62 -1.99
N ASP A 189 25.81 -0.58 -1.27
CA ASP A 189 26.96 -1.46 -1.48
C ASP A 189 26.65 -2.95 -1.29
N SER A 190 25.60 -3.26 -0.51
CA SER A 190 25.14 -4.64 -0.25
C SER A 190 24.05 -5.12 -1.22
N GLY A 191 23.73 -4.30 -2.23
CA GLY A 191 22.63 -4.53 -3.16
C GLY A 191 21.48 -3.56 -2.97
N ASP A 192 20.57 -3.60 -3.93
CA ASP A 192 19.41 -2.72 -3.99
C ASP A 192 18.27 -3.24 -3.12
N ILE A 193 17.58 -2.34 -2.42
CA ILE A 193 16.42 -2.66 -1.60
C ILE A 193 15.26 -1.74 -1.90
N TRP A 194 14.04 -2.27 -1.88
CA TRP A 194 12.83 -1.45 -1.94
C TRP A 194 12.49 -0.89 -0.57
N LYS A 195 12.04 0.36 -0.53
CA LYS A 195 11.53 1.01 0.68
C LYS A 195 10.26 1.79 0.40
N PHE A 196 9.41 1.95 1.41
CA PHE A 196 8.23 2.81 1.33
C PHE A 196 8.63 4.28 1.25
N THR A 197 8.11 5.00 0.26
CA THR A 197 8.24 6.46 0.14
C THR A 197 6.92 7.15 0.46
N ASN A 198 5.80 6.50 0.17
CA ASN A 198 4.48 6.94 0.64
C ASN A 198 3.69 5.73 1.14
N LEU A 199 2.92 5.92 2.20
CA LEU A 199 1.87 5.00 2.63
C LEU A 199 0.66 5.80 3.10
N THR A 200 -0.51 5.49 2.55
CA THR A 200 -1.79 6.06 2.99
C THR A 200 -2.75 4.92 3.35
N LEU A 201 -3.28 4.92 4.57
CA LEU A 201 -4.36 4.05 4.98
C LEU A 201 -5.71 4.74 4.76
N GLU A 202 -6.49 4.20 3.83
CA GLU A 202 -7.90 4.57 3.67
C GLU A 202 -8.78 3.58 4.42
N MET A 203 -9.53 4.08 5.39
CA MET A 203 -10.44 3.30 6.22
C MET A 203 -11.85 3.22 5.61
N ILE A 204 -12.38 2.00 5.45
CA ILE A 204 -13.71 1.76 4.87
C ILE A 204 -14.74 1.46 5.95
N TRP A 205 -14.38 0.67 6.95
CA TRP A 205 -15.28 0.33 8.05
C TRP A 205 -14.50 0.02 9.33
N THR A 206 -15.17 0.18 10.46
CA THR A 206 -14.63 -0.14 11.79
C THR A 206 -15.68 -0.85 12.63
N LEU A 207 -15.25 -1.64 13.59
CA LEU A 207 -16.12 -2.29 14.58
C LEU A 207 -15.44 -2.27 15.96
N GLY A 208 -16.20 -1.93 17.00
CA GLY A 208 -15.69 -1.84 18.37
C GLY A 208 -15.16 -0.45 18.73
N ASP A 209 -14.62 -0.33 19.94
CA ASP A 209 -14.11 0.94 20.48
C ASP A 209 -12.62 1.11 20.13
N SER A 210 -12.34 2.12 19.30
CA SER A 210 -11.01 2.42 18.75
C SER A 210 -10.04 3.02 19.76
N ILE A 211 -10.48 3.39 20.97
CA ILE A 211 -9.66 4.10 21.98
C ILE A 211 -8.91 5.30 21.39
N GLY A 212 -9.56 5.99 20.44
CA GLY A 212 -9.05 7.14 19.72
C GLY A 212 -7.96 6.83 18.68
N LEU A 213 -7.85 5.58 18.20
CA LEU A 213 -6.94 5.22 17.11
C LEU A 213 -7.26 6.01 15.85
N ASN A 214 -8.53 6.21 15.53
CA ASN A 214 -8.98 6.87 14.29
C ASN A 214 -9.43 8.32 14.48
N ASP A 215 -9.21 8.89 15.67
CA ASP A 215 -9.56 10.27 15.95
C ASP A 215 -8.45 11.20 15.40
N PRO A 216 -8.78 12.18 14.56
CA PRO A 216 -7.82 13.18 14.12
C PRO A 216 -7.23 13.86 15.36
N ARG A 217 -5.90 13.91 15.45
CA ARG A 217 -5.28 14.67 16.55
C ARG A 217 -5.46 16.16 16.24
N ASP A 218 -5.96 16.92 17.22
CA ASP A 218 -5.92 18.39 17.15
C ASP A 218 -4.48 18.83 16.90
N LYS A 219 -4.31 19.73 15.92
CA LYS A 219 -3.01 20.25 15.47
C LYS A 219 -2.33 21.10 16.54
#